data_AF-A0A1V6QCL6-F1
#
_entry.id   AF-A0A1V6QCL6-F1
#
_cell.length_a   1.000
_cell.length_b   1.000
_cell.length_c   1.000
_cell.angle_alpha   90.00
_cell.angle_beta   90.00
_cell.angle_gamma   90.00
#
_symmetry.space_group_name_H-M   'P 1'
#
loop_
_entity.id
_entity.type
_entity.pdbx_description
1 polymer ?
#
loop_
_entity_poly.entity_id
_entity_poly.type
_entity_poly.pdbx_seq_one_letter_code
_entity_poly.pdbx_strand_id
1 'polypeptide(L)'
;MAAPASKTVQDLNGSWAVNDNLSESSAEILKVQGVNWLTRKVIAMANVTLTINQRKDENGDILLDIENKPSGGLPATQEKRVLNWKPVELHHGLLGNIRGRSRICNLADLDDDSLRQGWEDGTEEVMHFKTEHLDSKGVLTQQVAGFVVVDGTRYHARRVLVTKDDGERLEAKLVYDYQG
;
A
#
# COMPACT_ATOMS: atom_id res chain seq x y z
N MET A 1 8.38 -11.94 10.54
CA MET A 1 7.64 -12.96 11.33
C MET A 1 6.18 -12.96 10.89
N ALA A 2 5.42 -13.99 11.28
CA ALA A 2 3.98 -14.03 11.07
C ALA A 2 3.29 -12.81 11.70
N ALA A 3 2.28 -12.28 11.02
CA ALA A 3 1.38 -11.28 11.57
C ALA A 3 0.53 -11.90 12.70
N PRO A 4 0.47 -11.29 13.90
CA PRO A 4 -0.38 -11.76 14.99
C PRO A 4 -1.85 -11.76 14.57
N ALA A 5 -2.65 -12.71 15.08
CA ALA A 5 -4.10 -12.76 14.83
C ALA A 5 -4.84 -11.53 15.34
N SER A 6 -4.29 -10.81 16.34
CA SER A 6 -4.84 -9.55 16.84
C SER A 6 -4.71 -8.39 15.85
N LYS A 7 -3.82 -8.48 14.85
CA LYS A 7 -3.65 -7.44 13.84
C LYS A 7 -4.70 -7.59 12.74
N THR A 8 -5.41 -6.49 12.50
CA THR A 8 -6.50 -6.40 11.51
C THR A 8 -6.35 -5.09 10.74
N VAL A 9 -7.16 -4.87 9.70
CA VAL A 9 -7.18 -3.56 9.02
C VAL A 9 -7.70 -2.42 9.91
N GLN A 10 -8.31 -2.74 11.06
CA GLN A 10 -8.70 -1.76 12.07
C GLN A 10 -7.55 -1.44 13.07
N ASP A 11 -6.51 -2.28 13.12
CA ASP A 11 -5.29 -2.08 13.91
C ASP A 11 -4.06 -2.69 13.22
N LEU A 12 -3.38 -1.89 12.40
CA LEU A 12 -2.09 -2.21 11.79
C LEU A 12 -0.89 -1.65 12.56
N ASN A 13 -1.10 -1.13 13.79
CA ASN A 13 -0.01 -0.52 14.56
C ASN A 13 1.18 -1.47 14.71
N GLY A 14 2.39 -0.97 14.46
CA GLY A 14 3.63 -1.74 14.56
C GLY A 14 4.53 -1.56 13.34
N SER A 15 5.57 -2.39 13.29
CA SER A 15 6.61 -2.39 12.28
C SER A 15 6.49 -3.60 11.35
N TRP A 16 6.63 -3.35 10.05
CA TRP A 16 6.39 -4.31 8.98
C TRP A 16 7.49 -4.20 7.93
N ALA A 17 8.38 -5.19 7.85
CA ALA A 17 9.44 -5.23 6.85
C ALA A 17 8.93 -5.91 5.58
N VAL A 18 9.20 -5.36 4.40
CA VAL A 18 8.84 -6.02 3.14
C VAL A 18 9.57 -7.37 3.05
N ASN A 19 8.88 -8.38 2.53
CA ASN A 19 9.43 -9.69 2.26
C ASN A 19 9.69 -9.80 0.76
N ASP A 20 10.93 -9.57 0.35
CA ASP A 20 11.32 -9.55 -1.07
C ASP A 20 11.10 -10.90 -1.78
N ASN A 21 11.12 -12.02 -1.04
CA ASN A 21 10.91 -13.35 -1.62
C ASN A 21 9.44 -13.63 -1.95
N LEU A 22 8.51 -12.95 -1.27
CA LEU A 22 7.07 -13.13 -1.44
C LEU A 22 6.39 -11.96 -2.18
N SER A 23 7.15 -10.91 -2.48
CA SER A 23 6.67 -9.68 -3.12
C SER A 23 7.09 -9.58 -4.59
N GLU A 24 6.24 -8.99 -5.41
CA GLU A 24 6.61 -8.54 -6.74
C GLU A 24 7.54 -7.32 -6.67
N SER A 25 8.34 -7.11 -7.73
CA SER A 25 9.35 -6.07 -7.74
C SER A 25 8.74 -4.66 -7.69
N SER A 26 9.06 -3.93 -6.61
CA SER A 26 8.74 -2.50 -6.47
C SER A 26 9.23 -1.64 -7.65
N ALA A 27 10.30 -2.05 -8.34
CA ALA A 27 10.83 -1.31 -9.48
C ALA A 27 9.90 -1.33 -10.70
N GLU A 28 9.23 -2.46 -10.98
CA GLU A 28 8.26 -2.53 -12.07
C GLU A 28 7.00 -1.72 -11.74
N ILE A 29 6.55 -1.75 -10.47
CA ILE A 29 5.44 -0.90 -9.99
C ILE A 29 5.74 0.58 -10.23
N LEU A 30 6.90 1.04 -9.76
CA LEU A 30 7.29 2.44 -9.88
C LEU A 30 7.52 2.86 -11.34
N LYS A 31 7.91 1.93 -12.22
CA LYS A 31 8.13 2.20 -13.65
C LYS A 31 6.83 2.57 -14.34
N VAL A 32 5.77 1.80 -14.10
CA VAL A 32 4.45 2.06 -14.67
C VAL A 32 3.86 3.35 -14.11
N GLN A 33 4.19 3.70 -12.86
CA GLN A 33 3.80 4.96 -12.22
C GLN A 33 4.64 6.19 -12.66
N GLY A 34 5.54 6.04 -13.63
CA GLY A 34 6.29 7.17 -14.19
C GLY A 34 7.50 7.64 -13.36
N VAL A 35 7.89 6.91 -12.31
CA VAL A 35 9.07 7.25 -11.50
C VAL A 35 10.34 7.04 -12.30
N ASN A 36 11.31 7.95 -12.20
CA ASN A 36 12.57 7.86 -12.94
C ASN A 36 13.37 6.57 -12.63
N TRP A 37 13.93 5.93 -13.68
CA TRP A 37 14.72 4.69 -13.62
C TRP A 37 15.79 4.66 -12.52
N LEU A 38 16.53 5.75 -12.32
CA LEU A 38 17.60 5.79 -11.32
C LEU A 38 17.05 5.64 -9.89
N THR A 39 15.94 6.34 -9.60
CA THR A 39 15.22 6.25 -8.33
C THR A 39 14.63 4.86 -8.12
N ARG A 40 14.07 4.26 -9.17
CA ARG A 40 13.55 2.88 -9.10
C ARG A 40 14.64 1.88 -8.75
N LYS A 41 15.83 2.00 -9.35
CA LYS A 41 16.97 1.11 -9.08
C LYS A 41 17.44 1.21 -7.63
N VAL A 42 17.51 2.42 -7.08
CA VAL A 42 17.85 2.65 -5.65
C VAL A 42 16.81 2.02 -4.73
N ILE A 43 15.51 2.19 -5.02
CA ILE A 43 14.44 1.60 -4.22
C ILE A 43 14.42 0.08 -4.32
N ALA A 44 14.66 -0.50 -5.50
CA ALA A 44 14.70 -1.96 -5.68
C ALA A 44 15.83 -2.63 -4.89
N MET A 45 16.92 -1.90 -4.61
CA MET A 45 18.04 -2.40 -3.80
C MET A 45 17.82 -2.21 -2.30
N ALA A 46 16.79 -1.45 -1.89
CA ALA A 46 16.52 -1.12 -0.50
C ALA A 46 15.33 -1.93 0.01
N ASN A 47 15.57 -2.73 1.06
CA ASN A 47 14.48 -3.32 1.82
C ASN A 47 13.74 -2.21 2.58
N VAL A 48 12.42 -2.16 2.46
CA VAL A 48 11.60 -1.10 3.09
C VAL A 48 10.92 -1.66 4.34
N THR A 49 11.06 -0.95 5.45
CA THR A 49 10.28 -1.17 6.67
C THR A 49 9.21 -0.09 6.80
N LEU A 50 7.97 -0.52 7.04
CA LEU A 50 6.85 0.36 7.37
C LEU A 50 6.70 0.44 8.88
N THR A 51 6.68 1.64 9.44
CA THR A 51 6.20 1.87 10.81
C THR A 51 4.83 2.51 10.72
N ILE A 52 3.81 1.81 11.21
CA ILE A 52 2.41 2.25 11.11
C ILE A 52 1.92 2.70 12.48
N ASN A 53 1.36 3.90 12.53
CA ASN A 53 0.58 4.42 13.64
C ASN A 53 -0.86 4.66 13.16
N GLN A 54 -1.80 3.93 13.76
CA GLN A 54 -3.22 4.01 13.48
C GLN A 54 -3.96 4.40 14.76
N ARG A 55 -4.72 5.49 14.68
CA ARG A 55 -5.54 6.00 15.80
C ARG A 55 -6.86 6.54 15.28
N LYS A 56 -7.85 6.70 16.16
CA LYS A 56 -9.09 7.41 15.82
C LYS A 56 -8.98 8.87 16.21
N ASP A 57 -9.54 9.76 15.39
CA ASP A 57 -9.70 11.17 15.75
C ASP A 57 -10.98 11.39 16.58
N GLU A 58 -11.26 12.65 16.92
CA GLU A 58 -12.44 13.06 17.70
C GLU A 58 -13.77 12.74 16.98
N ASN A 59 -13.75 12.60 15.65
CA ASN A 59 -14.91 12.27 14.83
C ASN A 59 -15.08 10.75 14.65
N GLY A 60 -14.14 9.95 15.14
CA GLY A 60 -14.09 8.50 14.94
C GLY A 60 -13.45 8.07 13.61
N ASP A 61 -12.97 9.01 12.80
CA ASP A 61 -12.22 8.72 11.58
C ASP A 61 -10.87 8.10 11.94
N ILE A 62 -10.42 7.13 11.14
CA ILE A 62 -9.10 6.51 11.34
C ILE A 62 -8.03 7.42 10.72
N LEU A 63 -7.12 7.90 11.56
CA LEU A 63 -5.87 8.53 11.18
C LEU A 63 -4.81 7.43 11.01
N LEU A 64 -4.19 7.39 9.84
CA LEU A 64 -3.17 6.42 9.46
C LEU A 64 -1.90 7.16 9.08
N ASP A 65 -0.90 7.08 9.95
CA ASP A 65 0.44 7.59 9.71
C ASP A 65 1.39 6.43 9.40
N ILE A 66 2.01 6.45 8.23
CA ILE A 66 2.95 5.43 7.77
C ILE A 66 4.30 6.10 7.53
N GLU A 67 5.32 5.64 8.24
CA GLU A 67 6.70 5.93 7.90
C GLU A 67 7.26 4.79 7.06
N ASN A 68 7.75 5.12 5.86
CA ASN A 68 8.45 4.18 4.99
C ASN A 68 9.95 4.43 5.15
N LYS A 69 10.66 3.49 5.77
CA LYS A 69 12.10 3.55 5.99
C LYS A 69 12.82 2.55 5.08
N PRO A 70 13.47 3.02 4.00
CA PRO A 70 14.35 2.15 3.22
C PRO A 70 15.63 1.84 3.99
N SER A 71 16.20 0.66 3.77
CA SER A 71 17.52 0.28 4.26
C SER A 71 18.64 1.10 3.60
N GLY A 72 19.87 0.95 4.09
CA GLY A 72 21.04 1.60 3.47
C GLY A 72 21.16 3.11 3.74
N GLY A 73 20.49 3.63 4.78
CA GLY A 73 20.65 5.02 5.23
C GLY A 73 19.87 6.05 4.41
N LEU A 74 19.00 5.61 3.48
CA LEU A 74 18.17 6.51 2.71
C LEU A 74 17.15 7.26 3.60
N PRO A 75 16.74 8.48 3.18
CA PRO A 75 15.72 9.23 3.90
C PRO A 75 14.42 8.44 4.03
N ALA A 76 13.81 8.50 5.21
CA ALA A 76 12.45 7.99 5.38
C ALA A 76 11.46 8.93 4.67
N THR A 77 10.33 8.38 4.25
CA THR A 77 9.19 9.18 3.79
C THR A 77 8.00 8.95 4.71
N GLN A 78 7.20 9.99 4.91
CA GLN A 78 6.01 9.91 5.75
C GLN A 78 4.76 10.11 4.91
N GLU A 79 3.76 9.33 5.24
CA GLU A 79 2.46 9.36 4.60
C GLU A 79 1.40 9.46 5.70
N LYS A 80 0.60 10.52 5.65
CA LYS A 80 -0.47 10.77 6.61
C LYS A 80 -1.80 10.72 5.88
N ARG A 81 -2.74 9.92 6.40
CA ARG A 81 -4.04 9.70 5.79
C ARG A 81 -5.15 9.75 6.81
N VAL A 82 -6.31 10.17 6.33
CA VAL A 82 -7.59 10.00 7.03
C VAL A 82 -8.43 9.03 6.21
N LEU A 83 -8.90 7.93 6.82
CA LEU A 83 -9.63 6.88 6.12
C LEU A 83 -11.13 7.20 6.00
N ASN A 84 -11.45 8.37 5.42
CA ASN A 84 -12.83 8.86 5.27
C ASN A 84 -13.26 9.05 3.80
N TRP A 85 -12.48 8.50 2.86
CA TRP A 85 -12.71 8.53 1.41
C TRP A 85 -12.74 9.92 0.76
N LYS A 86 -12.44 11.00 1.51
CA LYS A 86 -12.35 12.34 0.94
C LYS A 86 -11.06 12.48 0.12
N PRO A 87 -11.12 13.10 -1.07
CA PRO A 87 -9.92 13.34 -1.86
C PRO A 87 -9.03 14.38 -1.19
N VAL A 88 -7.72 14.12 -1.21
CA VAL A 88 -6.67 15.03 -0.76
C VAL A 88 -5.65 15.16 -1.89
N GLU A 89 -5.42 16.38 -2.33
CA GLU A 89 -4.35 16.69 -3.27
C GLU A 89 -3.07 17.03 -2.51
N LEU A 90 -1.95 16.46 -2.95
CA LEU A 90 -0.64 16.72 -2.36
C LEU A 90 0.47 16.52 -3.38
N HIS A 91 1.62 17.14 -3.12
CA HIS A 91 2.83 16.91 -3.88
C HIS A 91 3.66 15.80 -3.22
N HIS A 92 3.84 14.69 -3.91
CA HIS A 92 4.62 13.54 -3.46
C HIS A 92 6.00 13.56 -4.13
N GLY A 93 7.08 13.51 -3.32
CA GLY A 93 8.45 13.66 -3.83
C GLY A 93 8.87 12.64 -4.91
N LEU A 94 8.22 11.48 -4.99
CA LEU A 94 8.46 10.47 -6.03
C LEU A 94 7.44 10.48 -7.17
N LEU A 95 6.21 10.92 -6.91
CA LEU A 95 5.07 10.74 -7.83
C LEU A 95 4.56 12.08 -8.41
N GLY A 96 5.14 13.20 -7.99
CA GLY A 96 4.65 14.53 -8.36
C GLY A 96 3.32 14.85 -7.69
N ASN A 97 2.49 15.64 -8.35
CA ASN A 97 1.17 16.00 -7.88
C ASN A 97 0.21 14.83 -8.01
N ILE A 98 -0.40 14.45 -6.91
CA ILE A 98 -1.35 13.34 -6.84
C ILE A 98 -2.62 13.78 -6.11
N ARG A 99 -3.74 13.11 -6.43
CA ARG A 99 -4.97 13.16 -5.64
C ARG A 99 -5.23 11.79 -5.05
N GLY A 100 -5.04 11.67 -3.75
CA GLY A 100 -5.25 10.44 -2.99
C GLY A 100 -6.58 10.44 -2.26
N ARG A 101 -7.15 9.26 -2.03
CA ARG A 101 -8.21 9.00 -1.05
C ARG A 101 -8.06 7.61 -0.48
N SER A 102 -8.57 7.43 0.73
CA SER A 102 -8.41 6.18 1.46
C SER A 102 -9.59 5.88 2.36
N ARG A 103 -9.92 4.60 2.55
CA ARG A 103 -11.01 4.12 3.42
C ARG A 103 -10.73 2.71 3.91
N ILE A 104 -11.50 2.26 4.90
CA ILE A 104 -11.81 0.84 5.06
C ILE A 104 -13.12 0.58 4.32
N CYS A 105 -13.23 -0.53 3.60
CA CYS A 105 -14.46 -0.94 2.94
C CYS A 105 -14.59 -2.46 2.94
N ASN A 106 -15.79 -2.96 2.61
CA ASN A 106 -15.94 -4.40 2.39
C ASN A 106 -15.15 -4.81 1.16
N LEU A 107 -14.59 -6.01 1.20
CA LEU A 107 -13.88 -6.63 0.10
C LEU A 107 -14.76 -6.74 -1.16
N ALA A 108 -16.06 -6.99 -0.96
CA ALA A 108 -17.04 -7.08 -2.03
C ALA A 108 -17.29 -5.74 -2.75
N ASP A 109 -17.00 -4.60 -2.11
CA ASP A 109 -17.23 -3.25 -2.66
C ASP A 109 -16.09 -2.77 -3.56
N LEU A 110 -15.06 -3.59 -3.79
CA LEU A 110 -13.98 -3.28 -4.72
C LEU A 110 -14.39 -3.63 -6.15
N ASP A 111 -14.17 -2.67 -7.06
CA ASP A 111 -14.60 -2.81 -8.46
C ASP A 111 -13.84 -3.88 -9.24
N ASP A 112 -12.57 -4.14 -8.88
CA ASP A 112 -11.66 -4.97 -9.65
C ASP A 112 -11.39 -6.33 -8.99
N ASP A 113 -11.61 -7.42 -9.72
CA ASP A 113 -11.44 -8.79 -9.25
C ASP A 113 -10.03 -9.07 -8.74
N SER A 114 -9.00 -8.51 -9.37
CA SER A 114 -7.60 -8.74 -8.96
C SER A 114 -7.31 -8.24 -7.53
N LEU A 115 -8.07 -7.22 -7.10
CA LEU A 115 -7.98 -6.64 -5.76
C LEU A 115 -8.83 -7.41 -4.73
N ARG A 116 -9.78 -8.24 -5.18
CA ARG A 116 -10.69 -9.00 -4.31
C ARG A 116 -10.21 -10.39 -3.90
N GLN A 117 -9.17 -10.90 -4.56
CA GLN A 117 -8.79 -12.30 -4.45
C GLN A 117 -7.56 -12.54 -3.57
N GLY A 118 -7.41 -13.78 -3.10
CA GLY A 118 -6.20 -14.28 -2.45
C GLY A 118 -5.88 -13.59 -1.12
N TRP A 119 -6.91 -13.19 -0.37
CA TRP A 119 -6.84 -12.75 1.01
C TRP A 119 -7.05 -13.95 1.96
N GLU A 120 -6.76 -13.75 3.24
CA GLU A 120 -7.06 -14.71 4.31
C GLU A 120 -8.55 -15.09 4.30
N ASP A 121 -8.84 -16.36 4.56
CA ASP A 121 -10.22 -16.87 4.61
C ASP A 121 -11.05 -16.09 5.64
N GLY A 122 -12.26 -15.68 5.25
CA GLY A 122 -13.14 -14.88 6.09
C GLY A 122 -12.82 -13.38 6.10
N THR A 123 -11.93 -12.89 5.22
CA THR A 123 -11.71 -11.44 5.05
C THR A 123 -12.98 -10.75 4.54
N GLU A 124 -13.62 -9.95 5.39
CA GLU A 124 -14.77 -9.12 5.03
C GLU A 124 -14.36 -7.67 4.72
N GLU A 125 -13.46 -7.10 5.52
CA GLU A 125 -13.01 -5.71 5.40
C GLU A 125 -11.55 -5.61 4.94
N VAL A 126 -11.25 -4.57 4.15
CA VAL A 126 -9.90 -4.23 3.69
C VAL A 126 -9.66 -2.72 3.72
N MET A 127 -8.40 -2.29 3.82
CA MET A 127 -8.05 -0.88 3.54
C MET A 127 -7.92 -0.68 2.04
N HIS A 128 -8.52 0.38 1.51
CA HIS A 128 -8.46 0.75 0.10
C HIS A 128 -7.87 2.15 -0.06
N PHE A 129 -6.85 2.25 -0.91
CA PHE A 129 -6.19 3.48 -1.29
C PHE A 129 -6.36 3.67 -2.80
N LYS A 130 -6.73 4.88 -3.21
CA LYS A 130 -6.88 5.26 -4.61
C LYS A 130 -6.10 6.55 -4.86
N THR A 131 -5.20 6.51 -5.84
CA THR A 131 -4.30 7.61 -6.17
C THR A 131 -4.40 7.92 -7.65
N GLU A 132 -4.90 9.11 -7.97
CA GLU A 132 -4.92 9.69 -9.30
C GLU A 132 -3.63 10.51 -9.49
N HIS A 133 -2.86 10.26 -10.56
CA HIS A 133 -1.67 11.05 -10.86
C HIS A 133 -2.06 12.27 -11.68
N LEU A 134 -1.84 13.47 -11.15
CA LEU A 134 -2.30 14.73 -11.78
C LEU A 134 -1.33 15.22 -12.86
N ASP A 135 -0.03 14.93 -12.69
CA ASP A 135 1.01 15.28 -13.67
C ASP A 135 1.09 14.27 -14.83
N SER A 136 0.55 13.07 -14.65
CA SER A 136 0.50 11.99 -15.65
C SER A 136 -0.96 11.58 -15.87
N LYS A 137 -1.66 12.32 -16.75
CA LYS A 137 -3.07 12.08 -17.05
C LYS A 137 -3.34 10.62 -17.42
N GLY A 138 -4.42 10.09 -16.88
CA GLY A 138 -4.87 8.74 -17.16
C GLY A 138 -4.21 7.64 -16.32
N VAL A 139 -3.26 7.96 -15.44
CA VAL A 139 -2.66 6.97 -14.54
C VAL A 139 -3.43 6.93 -13.22
N LEU A 140 -3.95 5.74 -12.90
CA LEU A 140 -4.60 5.45 -11.63
C LEU A 140 -3.88 4.31 -10.92
N THR A 141 -3.50 4.54 -9.67
CA THR A 141 -3.00 3.48 -8.78
C THR A 141 -4.06 3.18 -7.72
N GLN A 142 -4.43 1.92 -7.60
CA GLN A 142 -5.19 1.40 -6.46
C GLN A 142 -4.29 0.50 -5.62
N GLN A 143 -4.39 0.61 -4.30
CA GLN A 143 -3.79 -0.34 -3.38
C GLN A 143 -4.87 -0.84 -2.42
N VAL A 144 -4.89 -2.14 -2.19
CA VAL A 144 -5.76 -2.76 -1.19
C VAL A 144 -4.86 -3.47 -0.20
N ALA A 145 -5.06 -3.22 1.09
CA ALA A 145 -4.26 -3.80 2.15
C ALA A 145 -5.12 -4.69 3.06
N GLY A 146 -4.57 -5.84 3.40
CA GLY A 146 -5.23 -6.88 4.19
C GLY A 146 -4.22 -7.90 4.68
N PHE A 147 -4.67 -9.13 4.87
CA PHE A 147 -3.83 -10.25 5.29
C PHE A 147 -3.93 -11.41 4.33
N VAL A 148 -2.82 -12.13 4.17
CA VAL A 148 -2.72 -13.33 3.33
C VAL A 148 -2.10 -14.45 4.14
N VAL A 149 -2.44 -15.69 3.80
CA VAL A 149 -1.82 -16.88 4.38
C VAL A 149 -1.00 -17.57 3.30
N VAL A 150 0.31 -17.71 3.53
CA VAL A 150 1.25 -18.40 2.63
C VAL A 150 1.94 -19.49 3.42
N ASP A 151 1.81 -20.74 2.97
CA ASP A 151 2.35 -21.93 3.65
C ASP A 151 2.02 -21.99 5.15
N GLY A 152 0.76 -21.67 5.49
CA GLY A 152 0.25 -21.63 6.86
C GLY A 152 0.71 -20.43 7.69
N THR A 153 1.52 -19.53 7.12
CA THR A 153 2.02 -18.33 7.79
C THR A 153 1.22 -17.10 7.33
N ARG A 154 0.70 -16.34 8.30
CA ARG A 154 -0.08 -15.12 8.06
C ARG A 154 0.84 -13.91 7.86
N TYR A 155 0.56 -13.09 6.86
CA TYR A 155 1.33 -11.87 6.56
C TYR A 155 0.39 -10.69 6.31
N HIS A 156 0.85 -9.49 6.64
CA HIS A 156 0.23 -8.28 6.08
C HIS A 156 0.62 -8.20 4.60
N ALA A 157 -0.32 -7.82 3.74
CA ALA A 157 -0.04 -7.65 2.33
C ALA A 157 -0.78 -6.46 1.74
N ARG A 158 -0.20 -5.92 0.66
CA ARG A 158 -0.83 -4.93 -0.22
C ARG A 158 -0.91 -5.49 -1.63
N ARG A 159 -2.08 -5.50 -2.22
CA ARG A 159 -2.27 -5.68 -3.66
C ARG A 159 -2.29 -4.32 -4.32
N VAL A 160 -1.58 -4.18 -5.43
CA VAL A 160 -1.42 -2.95 -6.18
C VAL A 160 -1.94 -3.21 -7.59
N LEU A 161 -2.80 -2.31 -8.05
CA LEU A 161 -3.27 -2.26 -9.42
C LEU A 161 -2.94 -0.87 -9.98
N VAL A 162 -2.15 -0.83 -11.05
CA VAL A 162 -1.93 0.39 -11.84
C VAL A 162 -2.63 0.22 -13.17
N THR A 163 -3.44 1.21 -13.55
CA THR A 163 -4.12 1.27 -14.84
C THR A 163 -3.82 2.59 -15.52
N LYS A 164 -3.67 2.55 -16.84
CA LYS A 164 -3.53 3.72 -17.70
C LYS A 164 -4.67 3.79 -18.71
N ASP A 165 -5.04 5.00 -19.14
CA ASP A 165 -6.07 5.23 -20.16
C ASP A 165 -5.74 4.58 -21.52
N ASP A 166 -4.46 4.31 -21.80
CA ASP A 166 -4.01 3.60 -23.01
C ASP A 166 -4.19 2.07 -22.93
N GLY A 167 -4.73 1.57 -21.81
CA GLY A 167 -4.96 0.15 -21.57
C GLY A 167 -3.81 -0.57 -20.87
N GLU A 168 -2.67 0.09 -20.60
CA GLU A 168 -1.61 -0.53 -19.81
C GLU A 168 -2.10 -0.83 -18.39
N ARG A 169 -1.86 -2.06 -17.96
CA ARG A 169 -2.26 -2.57 -16.65
C ARG A 169 -1.10 -3.32 -16.00
N LEU A 170 -0.89 -3.04 -14.72
CA LEU A 170 0.06 -3.78 -13.89
C LEU A 170 -0.61 -4.19 -12.59
N GLU A 171 -0.48 -5.46 -12.27
CA GLU A 171 -0.83 -6.03 -10.97
C GLU A 171 0.44 -6.43 -10.23
N ALA A 172 0.49 -6.15 -8.94
CA ALA A 172 1.59 -6.53 -8.08
C ALA A 172 1.10 -6.76 -6.66
N LYS A 173 1.87 -7.48 -5.85
CA LYS A 173 1.62 -7.70 -4.45
C LYS A 173 2.90 -7.44 -3.66
N LEU A 174 2.72 -6.85 -2.49
CA LEU A 174 3.77 -6.61 -1.52
C LEU A 174 3.36 -7.37 -0.26
N VAL A 175 4.26 -8.19 0.26
CA VAL A 175 4.04 -9.00 1.47
C VAL A 175 5.00 -8.49 2.54
N TYR A 176 4.53 -8.42 3.78
CA TYR A 176 5.27 -7.84 4.88
C TYR A 176 5.38 -8.79 6.07
N ASP A 177 6.60 -8.95 6.55
CA ASP A 177 6.96 -9.58 7.81
C ASP A 177 6.70 -8.64 8.98
N TYR A 178 5.94 -9.09 9.97
CA TYR A 178 5.80 -8.36 11.23
C TYR A 178 7.12 -8.35 12.01
N GLN A 179 7.46 -7.19 12.58
CA GLN A 179 8.70 -6.93 13.33
C GLN A 179 8.47 -6.52 14.79
N GLY A 180 7.22 -6.17 15.17
CA GLY A 180 6.88 -5.64 16.50
C GLY A 180 6.09 -4.34 16.44
#